data_AF-A0A9J7HQ86-F1
#
_entry.id   AF-A0A9J7HQ86-F1
#
_cell.length_a   1.000
_cell.length_b   1.000
_cell.length_c   1.000
_cell.angle_alpha   90.00
_cell.angle_beta   90.00
_cell.angle_gamma   90.00
#
_symmetry.space_group_name_H-M   'P 1'
#
loop_
_entity.id
_entity.type
_entity.pdbx_description
1 polymer ?
#
loop_
_entity_poly.entity_id
_entity_poly.type
_entity_poly.pdbx_seq_one_letter_code
_entity_poly.pdbx_strand_id
1 'polypeptide(L)'
;MYTTAPICNAPLDLFFVLDGSGSVTYANFDKVKEFTENVVNAFDISASSTRVGVVQYSTSNTLEFNLGDHSDKPSTLAAIDSISYQGGGTRTGSALEFARLNAAWRGGSVPKVMIVVTDGKSGDSVASSANDLASQGVDVYAIGVGNYDATQLLEIAAGNQNNVIELTDFNALSAEINQIAQTVCAAAQTNPCQSNPCQNGGQCVSINNGQAYQCSCPTGFVGANCQTGFS
;
A
#
# COMPACT_ATOMS: atom_id res chain seq x y z
N MET A 1 -1.50 -27.87 2.09
CA MET A 1 -1.50 -27.46 3.51
C MET A 1 -0.94 -26.05 3.54
N TYR A 2 -1.80 -25.02 3.55
CA TYR A 2 -1.34 -23.64 3.53
C TYR A 2 -0.93 -23.25 4.94
N THR A 3 0.37 -23.03 5.14
CA THR A 3 0.89 -22.34 6.31
C THR A 3 0.36 -20.91 6.26
N THR A 4 -0.49 -20.54 7.22
CA THR A 4 -0.93 -19.15 7.36
C THR A 4 0.30 -18.28 7.60
N ALA A 5 0.58 -17.33 6.71
CA ALA A 5 1.59 -16.30 6.97
C ALA A 5 1.29 -15.63 8.33
N PRO A 6 2.30 -15.30 9.15
CA PRO A 6 2.07 -14.61 10.41
C PRO A 6 1.32 -13.29 10.16
N ILE A 7 0.29 -13.02 10.97
CA ILE A 7 -0.53 -11.81 10.84
C ILE A 7 0.37 -10.59 11.09
N CYS A 8 0.39 -9.67 10.13
CA CYS A 8 1.12 -8.41 10.26
C CYS A 8 0.44 -7.50 11.27
N ASN A 9 1.10 -7.25 12.40
CA ASN A 9 0.61 -6.34 13.43
C ASN A 9 1.59 -5.17 13.57
N ALA A 10 1.46 -4.19 12.68
CA ALA A 10 2.24 -2.97 12.67
C ALA A 10 1.40 -1.81 12.12
N PRO A 11 1.62 -0.56 12.59
CA PRO A 11 1.06 0.61 11.95
C PRO A 11 1.45 0.69 10.47
N LEU A 12 0.47 0.61 9.57
CA LEU A 12 0.63 0.67 8.12
C LEU A 12 -0.61 1.29 7.48
N ASP A 13 -0.46 2.18 6.51
CA ASP A 13 -1.56 2.54 5.62
C ASP A 13 -1.42 1.79 4.30
N LEU A 14 -2.39 0.93 4.01
CA LEU A 14 -2.42 0.09 2.81
C LEU A 14 -3.57 0.53 1.91
N PHE A 15 -3.24 1.07 0.74
CA PHE A 15 -4.21 1.63 -0.19
C PHE A 15 -4.25 0.84 -1.49
N PHE A 16 -5.42 0.39 -1.91
CA PHE A 16 -5.59 -0.34 -3.16
C PHE A 16 -6.14 0.57 -4.25
N VAL A 17 -5.59 0.43 -5.46
CA VAL A 17 -6.09 1.06 -6.69
C VAL A 17 -6.41 -0.05 -7.67
N LEU A 18 -7.71 -0.33 -7.83
CA LEU A 18 -8.22 -1.50 -8.54
C LEU A 18 -8.78 -1.11 -9.90
N ASP A 19 -8.23 -1.71 -10.96
CA ASP A 19 -8.77 -1.56 -12.30
C ASP A 19 -10.11 -2.30 -12.43
N GLY A 20 -11.18 -1.53 -12.62
CA GLY A 20 -12.53 -1.99 -12.89
C GLY A 20 -12.95 -1.77 -14.34
N SER A 21 -12.00 -1.64 -15.27
CA SER A 21 -12.25 -1.39 -16.69
C SER A 21 -12.87 -2.57 -17.44
N GLY A 22 -13.32 -2.31 -18.67
CA GLY A 22 -13.98 -3.27 -19.54
C GLY A 22 -13.14 -4.52 -19.88
N SER A 23 -11.81 -4.35 -20.00
CA SER A 23 -10.87 -5.46 -20.31
C SER A 23 -10.79 -6.48 -19.18
N VAL A 24 -10.93 -6.01 -17.93
CA VAL A 24 -10.89 -6.86 -16.74
C VAL A 24 -12.07 -7.83 -16.76
N THR A 25 -13.25 -7.38 -17.18
CA THR A 25 -14.54 -8.10 -17.08
C THR A 25 -15.01 -8.31 -15.64
N TYR A 26 -16.32 -8.50 -15.47
CA TYR A 26 -16.93 -8.81 -14.17
C TYR A 26 -16.28 -10.02 -13.47
N ALA A 27 -16.05 -11.12 -14.21
CA ALA A 27 -15.57 -12.38 -13.64
C ALA A 27 -14.12 -12.31 -13.14
N ASN A 28 -13.26 -11.50 -13.76
CA ASN A 28 -11.92 -11.31 -13.21
C ASN A 28 -11.88 -10.22 -12.14
N PHE A 29 -12.79 -9.24 -12.18
CA PHE A 29 -12.88 -8.26 -11.10
C PHE A 29 -13.25 -8.93 -9.76
N ASP A 30 -14.08 -9.97 -9.77
CA ASP A 30 -14.32 -10.80 -8.58
C ASP A 30 -13.02 -11.44 -8.05
N LYS A 31 -12.09 -11.85 -8.92
CA LYS A 31 -10.77 -12.37 -8.51
C LYS A 31 -9.86 -11.28 -7.94
N VAL A 32 -9.98 -10.05 -8.45
CA VAL A 32 -9.27 -8.88 -7.89
C VAL A 32 -9.79 -8.55 -6.49
N LYS A 33 -11.10 -8.64 -6.26
CA LYS A 33 -11.70 -8.50 -4.92
C LYS A 33 -11.20 -9.61 -3.99
N GLU A 34 -11.29 -10.87 -4.39
CA GLU A 34 -10.79 -12.03 -3.61
C GLU A 34 -9.31 -11.89 -3.28
N PHE A 35 -8.48 -11.47 -4.24
CA PHE A 35 -7.07 -11.16 -4.00
C PHE A 35 -6.90 -10.08 -2.92
N THR A 36 -7.63 -8.96 -3.05
CA THR A 36 -7.58 -7.84 -2.10
C THR A 36 -7.98 -8.28 -0.70
N GLU A 37 -9.07 -9.03 -0.56
CA GLU A 37 -9.52 -9.62 0.70
C GLU A 37 -8.47 -10.54 1.33
N ASN A 38 -7.85 -11.40 0.52
CA ASN A 38 -6.84 -12.33 1.01
C ASN A 38 -5.55 -11.63 1.44
N VAL A 39 -5.15 -10.55 0.76
CA VAL A 39 -4.06 -9.69 1.24
C VAL A 39 -4.46 -9.06 2.58
N VAL A 40 -5.64 -8.44 2.68
CA VAL A 40 -6.14 -7.82 3.93
C VAL A 40 -6.25 -8.82 5.08
N ASN A 41 -6.59 -10.07 4.80
CA ASN A 41 -6.65 -11.14 5.80
C ASN A 41 -5.31 -11.39 6.51
N ALA A 42 -4.19 -11.07 5.87
CA ALA A 42 -2.86 -11.20 6.45
C ALA A 42 -2.47 -10.05 7.42
N PHE A 43 -3.29 -9.01 7.58
CA PHE A 43 -2.99 -7.85 8.43
C PHE A 43 -3.95 -7.73 9.62
N ASP A 44 -3.50 -7.13 10.72
CA ASP A 44 -4.38 -6.68 11.80
C ASP A 44 -4.96 -5.29 11.47
N ILE A 45 -6.28 -5.19 11.35
CA ILE A 45 -6.96 -3.98 10.90
C ILE A 45 -7.51 -3.23 12.10
N SER A 46 -6.98 -2.03 12.36
CA SER A 46 -7.45 -1.12 13.42
C SER A 46 -6.90 0.29 13.23
N ALA A 47 -7.45 1.26 13.95
CA ALA A 47 -6.96 2.65 13.92
C ALA A 47 -5.47 2.78 14.31
N SER A 48 -4.96 1.88 15.17
CA SER A 48 -3.56 1.88 15.64
C SER A 48 -2.64 0.94 14.86
N SER A 49 -3.18 -0.01 14.09
CA SER A 49 -2.41 -0.98 13.31
C SER A 49 -2.54 -0.67 11.81
N THR A 50 -2.91 -1.64 10.98
CA THR A 50 -3.13 -1.42 9.55
C THR A 50 -4.47 -0.73 9.29
N ARG A 51 -4.46 0.30 8.43
CA ARG A 51 -5.67 0.91 7.88
C ARG A 51 -5.72 0.62 6.39
N VAL A 52 -6.91 0.35 5.87
CA VAL A 52 -7.12 -0.01 4.46
C VAL A 52 -8.01 1.03 3.78
N GLY A 53 -7.68 1.39 2.55
CA GLY A 53 -8.52 2.20 1.67
C GLY A 53 -8.53 1.59 0.27
N VAL A 54 -9.60 1.83 -0.48
CA VAL A 54 -9.77 1.27 -1.83
C VAL A 54 -10.32 2.35 -2.77
N VAL A 55 -9.65 2.52 -3.89
CA VAL A 55 -10.17 3.20 -5.08
C VAL A 55 -10.36 2.18 -6.18
N GLN A 56 -11.52 2.21 -6.81
CA GLN A 56 -11.76 1.56 -8.09
C GLN A 56 -11.66 2.61 -9.20
N TYR A 57 -11.12 2.23 -10.37
CA TYR A 57 -11.09 3.12 -11.53
C TYR A 57 -11.44 2.42 -12.83
N SER A 58 -11.99 3.19 -13.76
CA SER A 58 -12.17 2.82 -15.16
C SER A 58 -12.04 4.06 -16.05
N THR A 59 -13.13 4.49 -16.70
CA THR A 59 -13.27 5.82 -17.32
C THR A 59 -13.29 6.93 -16.25
N SER A 60 -13.80 6.61 -15.06
CA SER A 60 -13.89 7.49 -13.89
C SER A 60 -13.27 6.82 -12.67
N ASN A 61 -12.89 7.61 -11.67
CA ASN A 61 -12.37 7.12 -10.40
C ASN A 61 -13.49 7.11 -9.35
N THR A 62 -13.53 6.10 -8.48
CA THR A 62 -14.46 6.00 -7.35
C THR A 62 -13.68 5.63 -6.10
N LEU A 63 -13.79 6.47 -5.06
CA LEU A 63 -13.31 6.14 -3.72
C LEU A 63 -14.36 5.24 -3.08
N GLU A 64 -14.12 3.94 -3.04
CA GLU A 64 -15.05 2.96 -2.47
C GLU A 64 -15.11 3.13 -0.95
N PHE A 65 -13.94 3.27 -0.31
CA PHE A 65 -13.79 3.72 1.07
C PHE A 65 -12.36 4.20 1.31
N ASN A 66 -12.17 5.08 2.29
CA ASN A 66 -10.88 5.68 2.62
C ASN A 66 -10.21 5.02 3.83
N LEU A 67 -8.93 5.37 4.03
CA LEU A 67 -8.13 4.93 5.17
C LEU A 67 -8.77 5.34 6.50
N GLY A 68 -9.24 4.36 7.26
CA GLY A 68 -9.85 4.56 8.57
C GLY A 68 -11.37 4.66 8.57
N ASP A 69 -12.03 4.52 7.41
CA ASP A 69 -13.50 4.42 7.34
C ASP A 69 -14.01 3.11 7.98
N HIS A 70 -13.21 2.05 7.90
CA HIS A 70 -13.45 0.77 8.57
C HIS A 70 -12.40 0.53 9.67
N SER A 71 -12.88 0.24 10.88
CA SER A 71 -12.05 0.11 12.08
C SER A 71 -11.66 -1.33 12.43
N ASP A 72 -12.15 -2.31 11.68
CA ASP A 72 -11.92 -3.73 11.92
C ASP A 72 -11.90 -4.54 10.62
N LYS A 73 -11.33 -5.74 10.71
CA LYS A 73 -11.19 -6.64 9.55
C LYS A 73 -12.54 -7.06 8.97
N PRO A 74 -13.54 -7.52 9.74
CA PRO A 74 -14.83 -7.92 9.17
C PRO A 74 -15.53 -6.83 8.36
N SER A 75 -15.57 -5.59 8.86
CA SER A 75 -16.19 -4.47 8.14
C SER A 75 -15.41 -4.09 6.88
N THR A 76 -14.07 -4.16 6.93
CA THR A 76 -13.20 -3.92 5.76
C THR A 76 -13.42 -4.96 4.67
N LEU A 77 -13.48 -6.25 5.02
CA LEU A 77 -13.72 -7.32 4.05
C LEU A 77 -15.12 -7.22 3.43
N ALA A 78 -16.14 -6.94 4.24
CA ALA A 78 -17.50 -6.74 3.73
C ALA A 78 -17.60 -5.53 2.78
N ALA A 79 -16.84 -4.46 3.04
CA ALA A 79 -16.77 -3.31 2.15
C ALA A 79 -16.15 -3.67 0.80
N ILE A 80 -15.04 -4.44 0.80
CA ILE A 80 -14.39 -4.92 -0.43
C ILE A 80 -15.33 -5.81 -1.25
N ASP A 81 -15.99 -6.80 -0.63
CA ASP A 81 -16.94 -7.70 -1.30
C ASP A 81 -18.07 -6.93 -2.02
N SER A 82 -18.55 -5.85 -1.38
CA SER A 82 -19.66 -5.03 -1.87
C SER A 82 -19.32 -4.14 -3.07
N ILE A 83 -18.04 -4.00 -3.43
CA ILE A 83 -17.60 -3.17 -4.56
C ILE A 83 -18.21 -3.72 -5.86
N SER A 84 -18.94 -2.84 -6.56
CA SER A 84 -19.58 -3.15 -7.82
C SER A 84 -18.66 -2.85 -9.00
N TYR A 85 -18.51 -3.82 -9.90
CA TYR A 85 -17.75 -3.66 -11.13
C TYR A 85 -18.32 -2.55 -12.03
N GLN A 86 -17.45 -1.64 -12.50
CA GLN A 86 -17.86 -0.49 -13.30
C GLN A 86 -17.87 -0.75 -14.81
N GLY A 87 -16.84 -1.43 -15.32
CA GLY A 87 -16.54 -1.44 -16.75
C GLY A 87 -16.15 -0.06 -17.29
N GLY A 88 -15.81 0.02 -18.58
CA GLY A 88 -15.41 1.25 -19.25
C GLY A 88 -13.96 1.25 -19.75
N GLY A 89 -13.37 2.42 -19.94
CA GLY A 89 -11.97 2.58 -20.34
C GLY A 89 -11.00 2.40 -19.17
N THR A 90 -9.72 2.64 -19.43
CA THR A 90 -8.62 2.46 -18.45
C THR A 90 -7.81 3.75 -18.35
N ARG A 91 -7.89 4.43 -17.20
CA ARG A 91 -7.18 5.70 -16.91
C ARG A 91 -6.38 5.62 -15.61
N THR A 92 -5.31 4.84 -15.63
CA THR A 92 -4.46 4.58 -14.46
C THR A 92 -3.73 5.84 -13.96
N GLY A 93 -3.29 6.74 -14.84
CA GLY A 93 -2.59 7.96 -14.43
C GLY A 93 -3.50 8.90 -13.63
N SER A 94 -4.74 9.06 -14.10
CA SER A 94 -5.84 9.73 -13.40
C SER A 94 -6.18 9.05 -12.07
N ALA A 95 -6.16 7.71 -12.01
CA ALA A 95 -6.44 6.97 -10.78
C ALA A 95 -5.35 7.17 -9.73
N LEU A 96 -4.07 7.14 -10.13
CA LEU A 96 -2.93 7.42 -9.26
C LEU A 96 -2.99 8.84 -8.69
N GLU A 97 -3.29 9.84 -9.53
CA GLU A 97 -3.45 11.22 -9.07
C GLU A 97 -4.64 11.36 -8.13
N PHE A 98 -5.76 10.73 -8.44
CA PHE A 98 -6.93 10.74 -7.58
C PHE A 98 -6.65 10.09 -6.22
N ALA A 99 -5.97 8.94 -6.19
CA ALA A 99 -5.58 8.28 -4.95
C ALA A 99 -4.60 9.16 -4.14
N ARG A 100 -3.61 9.79 -4.80
CA ARG A 100 -2.67 10.73 -4.17
C ARG A 100 -3.39 11.88 -3.47
N LEU A 101 -4.43 12.45 -4.10
CA LEU A 101 -5.16 13.59 -3.58
C LEU A 101 -6.21 13.24 -2.52
N ASN A 102 -6.78 12.03 -2.57
CA ASN A 102 -7.94 11.68 -1.74
C ASN A 102 -7.61 10.69 -0.62
N ALA A 103 -6.53 9.91 -0.70
CA ALA A 103 -6.18 8.97 0.35
C ALA A 103 -5.84 9.70 1.67
N ALA A 104 -6.53 9.34 2.75
CA ALA A 104 -6.40 9.93 4.07
C ALA A 104 -5.17 9.38 4.83
N TRP A 105 -3.99 9.48 4.22
CA TRP A 105 -2.73 9.01 4.77
C TRP A 105 -2.48 9.55 6.19
N ARG A 106 -2.02 8.68 7.09
CA ARG A 106 -1.49 9.08 8.40
C ARG A 106 -0.26 9.95 8.18
N GLY A 107 -0.16 11.02 8.96
CA GLY A 107 1.06 11.81 9.08
C GLY A 107 2.14 11.06 9.86
N GLY A 108 3.32 11.70 9.99
CA GLY A 108 4.45 11.12 10.70
C GLY A 108 5.12 9.98 9.94
N SER A 109 5.68 9.03 10.67
CA SER A 109 6.53 7.96 10.12
C SER A 109 5.80 6.64 9.88
N VAL A 110 4.46 6.67 9.74
CA VAL A 110 3.68 5.48 9.40
C VAL A 110 3.96 5.12 7.93
N PRO A 111 4.42 3.89 7.63
CA PRO A 111 4.62 3.43 6.27
C PRO A 111 3.34 3.52 5.44
N LYS A 112 3.47 3.94 4.19
CA LYS A 112 2.38 4.12 3.23
C LYS A 112 2.66 3.23 2.04
N VAL A 113 1.77 2.28 1.79
CA VAL A 113 1.90 1.34 0.67
C VAL A 113 0.67 1.50 -0.21
N MET A 114 0.91 1.59 -1.51
CA MET A 114 -0.14 1.54 -2.53
C MET A 114 0.02 0.29 -3.38
N ILE A 115 -1.04 -0.50 -3.55
CA ILE A 115 -1.06 -1.65 -4.47
C ILE A 115 -2.00 -1.31 -5.63
N VAL A 116 -1.44 -1.26 -6.83
CA VAL A 116 -2.16 -1.01 -8.07
C VAL A 116 -2.33 -2.32 -8.82
N VAL A 117 -3.56 -2.71 -9.11
CA VAL A 117 -3.87 -3.89 -9.94
C VAL A 117 -4.42 -3.38 -11.27
N THR A 118 -3.78 -3.76 -12.38
CA THR A 118 -4.14 -3.34 -13.73
C THR A 118 -4.01 -4.50 -14.72
N ASP A 119 -4.83 -4.53 -15.76
CA ASP A 119 -4.82 -5.60 -16.78
C ASP A 119 -4.34 -5.15 -18.16
N GLY A 120 -3.97 -3.88 -18.29
CA GLY A 120 -3.78 -3.29 -19.60
C GLY A 120 -2.97 -2.00 -19.61
N LYS A 121 -2.87 -1.44 -20.82
CA LYS A 121 -2.20 -0.16 -21.05
C LYS A 121 -3.11 0.97 -20.57
N SER A 122 -2.54 1.91 -19.84
CA SER A 122 -3.25 3.14 -19.53
C SER A 122 -3.34 4.03 -20.78
N GLY A 123 -4.49 4.66 -20.99
CA GLY A 123 -4.69 5.67 -22.04
C GLY A 123 -4.09 7.04 -21.74
N ASP A 124 -3.53 7.23 -20.55
CA ASP A 124 -2.88 8.45 -20.07
C ASP A 124 -1.47 8.16 -19.49
N SER A 125 -0.72 9.21 -19.17
CA SER A 125 0.62 9.08 -18.57
C SER A 125 0.51 8.73 -17.09
N VAL A 126 1.27 7.71 -16.67
CA VAL A 126 1.29 7.21 -15.28
C VAL A 126 2.50 7.71 -14.49
N ALA A 127 3.63 7.97 -15.17
CA ALA A 127 4.92 8.26 -14.53
C ALA A 127 4.89 9.47 -13.60
N SER A 128 4.24 10.57 -13.97
CA SER A 128 4.20 11.78 -13.13
C SER A 128 3.53 11.51 -11.79
N SER A 129 2.32 10.94 -11.81
CA SER A 129 1.54 10.67 -10.60
C SER A 129 2.23 9.65 -9.70
N ALA A 130 2.86 8.62 -10.28
CA ALA A 130 3.62 7.63 -9.53
C ALA A 130 4.86 8.23 -8.85
N ASN A 131 5.61 9.09 -9.56
CA ASN A 131 6.77 9.77 -8.99
C ASN A 131 6.36 10.75 -7.88
N ASP A 132 5.23 11.45 -8.03
CA ASP A 132 4.71 12.34 -6.99
C ASP A 132 4.30 11.55 -5.74
N LEU A 133 3.68 10.38 -5.88
CA LEU A 133 3.39 9.46 -4.77
C LEU A 133 4.68 8.98 -4.07
N ALA A 134 5.67 8.53 -4.84
CA ALA A 134 6.96 8.09 -4.30
C ALA A 134 7.68 9.22 -3.54
N SER A 135 7.63 10.45 -4.06
CA SER A 135 8.19 11.64 -3.39
C SER A 135 7.51 11.97 -2.05
N GLN A 136 6.28 11.49 -1.83
CA GLN A 136 5.51 11.62 -0.58
C GLN A 136 5.72 10.44 0.39
N GLY A 137 6.68 9.56 0.07
CA GLY A 137 7.02 8.39 0.86
C GLY A 137 6.00 7.26 0.75
N VAL A 138 5.29 7.17 -0.39
CA VAL A 138 4.40 6.05 -0.69
C VAL A 138 5.15 5.01 -1.52
N ASP A 139 5.25 3.79 -1.01
CA ASP A 139 5.78 2.65 -1.76
C ASP A 139 4.67 2.09 -2.67
N VAL A 140 4.82 2.26 -3.98
CA VAL A 140 3.83 1.80 -4.97
C VAL A 140 4.24 0.44 -5.53
N TYR A 141 3.36 -0.54 -5.41
CA TYR A 141 3.43 -1.86 -6.03
C TYR A 141 2.51 -1.91 -7.24
N ALA A 142 3.03 -2.36 -8.37
CA ALA A 142 2.30 -2.45 -9.62
C ALA A 142 2.12 -3.92 -10.01
N ILE A 143 0.88 -4.39 -10.05
CA ILE A 143 0.51 -5.75 -10.44
C ILE A 143 -0.15 -5.68 -11.81
N GLY A 144 0.57 -6.15 -12.83
CA GLY A 144 0.08 -6.24 -14.19
C GLY A 144 -0.42 -7.65 -14.48
N VAL A 145 -1.64 -7.78 -15.01
CA VAL A 145 -2.24 -9.08 -15.31
C VAL A 145 -2.57 -9.19 -16.80
N GLY A 146 -2.07 -10.21 -17.48
CA GLY A 146 -2.36 -10.44 -18.89
C GLY A 146 -1.59 -9.50 -19.81
N ASN A 147 -2.30 -8.65 -20.56
CA ASN A 147 -1.72 -7.86 -21.65
C ASN A 147 -1.38 -6.42 -21.23
N TYR A 148 -0.59 -6.28 -20.16
CA TYR A 148 -0.09 -4.99 -19.68
C TYR A 148 1.09 -4.47 -20.53
N ASP A 149 1.40 -3.18 -20.39
CA ASP A 149 2.63 -2.59 -20.93
C ASP A 149 3.71 -2.58 -19.84
N ALA A 150 4.80 -3.34 -20.04
CA ALA A 150 5.85 -3.49 -19.05
C ALA A 150 6.54 -2.16 -18.69
N THR A 151 6.62 -1.21 -19.63
CA THR A 151 7.17 0.12 -19.34
C THR A 151 6.23 0.92 -18.45
N GLN A 152 4.93 0.97 -18.77
CA GLN A 152 3.95 1.63 -17.89
C GLN A 152 3.86 0.97 -16.53
N LEU A 153 3.96 -0.36 -16.46
CA LEU A 153 3.91 -1.08 -15.19
C LEU A 153 5.09 -0.72 -14.28
N LEU A 154 6.30 -0.61 -14.85
CA LEU A 154 7.48 -0.11 -14.14
C LEU A 154 7.33 1.37 -13.74
N GLU A 155 6.72 2.20 -14.60
CA GLU A 155 6.43 3.60 -14.29
C GLU A 155 5.43 3.75 -13.14
N ILE A 156 4.39 2.91 -13.06
CA ILE A 156 3.45 2.88 -11.92
C ILE A 156 4.21 2.59 -10.62
N ALA A 157 5.18 1.68 -10.67
CA ALA A 157 6.07 1.38 -9.55
C ALA A 157 7.20 2.43 -9.33
N ALA A 158 7.06 3.63 -9.92
CA ALA A 158 8.04 4.72 -9.86
C ALA A 158 9.48 4.28 -10.23
N GLY A 159 9.62 3.35 -11.18
CA GLY A 159 10.91 2.82 -11.63
C GLY A 159 11.50 1.71 -10.75
N ASN A 160 10.82 1.29 -9.68
CA ASN A 160 11.30 0.23 -8.81
C ASN A 160 10.87 -1.16 -9.30
N GLN A 161 11.78 -1.86 -9.99
CA GLN A 161 11.53 -3.20 -10.52
C GLN A 161 11.14 -4.23 -9.44
N ASN A 162 11.58 -4.08 -8.19
CA ASN A 162 11.24 -5.02 -7.11
C ASN A 162 9.78 -4.88 -6.67
N ASN A 163 9.11 -3.79 -7.06
CA ASN A 163 7.70 -3.53 -6.76
C ASN A 163 6.78 -3.86 -7.95
N VAL A 164 7.33 -4.44 -9.02
CA VAL A 164 6.59 -4.87 -10.21
C VAL A 164 6.28 -6.36 -10.09
N ILE A 165 5.01 -6.72 -10.29
CA ILE A 165 4.53 -8.11 -10.31
C ILE A 165 3.81 -8.33 -11.64
N GLU A 166 4.27 -9.34 -12.36
CA GLU A 166 3.89 -9.63 -13.74
C GLU A 166 3.19 -10.98 -13.78
N LEU A 167 1.89 -10.97 -14.09
CA LEU A 167 1.03 -12.16 -14.07
C LEU A 167 0.47 -12.45 -15.44
N THR A 168 0.43 -13.73 -15.80
CA THR A 168 -0.12 -14.17 -17.09
C THR A 168 -1.64 -14.06 -17.15
N ASP A 169 -2.32 -14.27 -16.02
CA ASP A 169 -3.76 -14.20 -15.90
C ASP A 169 -4.20 -14.00 -14.44
N PHE A 170 -5.48 -13.65 -14.24
CA PHE A 170 -6.02 -13.30 -12.93
C PHE A 170 -6.08 -14.46 -11.94
N ASN A 171 -5.96 -15.72 -12.37
CA ASN A 171 -5.89 -16.84 -11.42
C ASN A 171 -4.53 -16.88 -10.71
N ALA A 172 -3.49 -16.32 -11.34
CA ALA A 172 -2.15 -16.26 -10.76
C ALA A 172 -2.05 -15.28 -9.58
N LEU A 173 -3.01 -14.36 -9.39
CA LEU A 173 -3.08 -13.46 -8.24
C LEU A 173 -2.99 -14.23 -6.90
N SER A 174 -3.59 -15.42 -6.84
CA SER A 174 -3.60 -16.26 -5.65
C SER A 174 -2.20 -16.71 -5.20
N ALA A 175 -1.25 -16.84 -6.13
CA ALA A 175 0.13 -17.23 -5.81
C ALA A 175 0.91 -16.09 -5.16
N GLU A 176 0.57 -14.85 -5.48
CA GLU A 176 1.30 -13.66 -5.04
C GLU A 176 0.91 -13.16 -3.65
N ILE A 177 -0.24 -13.61 -3.11
CA ILE A 177 -0.79 -13.16 -1.83
C ILE A 177 0.28 -13.23 -0.72
N ASN A 178 0.96 -14.37 -0.58
CA ASN A 178 1.94 -14.57 0.47
C ASN A 178 3.16 -13.67 0.30
N GLN A 179 3.66 -13.52 -0.93
CA GLN A 179 4.81 -12.69 -1.22
C GLN A 179 4.50 -11.21 -0.95
N ILE A 180 3.35 -10.72 -1.45
CA ILE A 180 2.90 -9.35 -1.25
C ILE A 180 2.68 -9.07 0.23
N ALA A 181 1.93 -9.92 0.93
CA ALA A 181 1.67 -9.74 2.35
C ALA A 181 2.97 -9.68 3.16
N GLN A 182 3.95 -10.54 2.86
CA GLN A 182 5.25 -10.54 3.54
C GLN A 182 6.07 -9.29 3.24
N THR A 183 6.18 -8.90 1.97
CA THR A 183 6.98 -7.73 1.58
C THR A 183 6.36 -6.44 2.13
N VAL A 184 5.04 -6.28 2.03
CA VAL A 184 4.31 -5.12 2.57
C VAL A 184 4.40 -5.09 4.10
N CYS A 185 4.29 -6.24 4.77
CA CYS A 185 4.47 -6.30 6.21
C CYS A 185 5.91 -5.97 6.64
N ALA A 186 6.90 -6.46 5.90
CA ALA A 186 8.30 -6.14 6.16
C ALA A 186 8.53 -4.63 6.04
N ALA A 187 7.98 -3.96 5.02
CA ALA A 187 8.03 -2.50 4.88
C ALA A 187 7.37 -1.77 6.06
N ALA A 188 6.32 -2.36 6.67
CA ALA A 188 5.70 -1.82 7.88
C ALA A 188 6.58 -1.96 9.13
N GLN A 189 7.38 -3.02 9.20
CA GLN A 189 8.20 -3.39 10.37
C GLN A 189 9.64 -2.84 10.33
N THR A 190 10.14 -2.43 9.16
CA THR A 190 11.46 -1.81 8.98
C THR A 190 11.49 -0.33 9.32
N ASN A 191 10.52 0.18 10.11
CA ASN A 191 10.70 1.49 10.73
C ASN A 191 11.09 1.34 12.20
N PRO A 192 12.40 1.34 12.52
CA PRO A 192 12.90 1.16 13.88
C PRO A 192 12.55 2.34 14.80
N CYS A 193 12.02 3.44 14.24
CA CYS A 193 11.46 4.54 15.02
C CYS A 193 10.00 4.32 15.46
N GLN A 194 9.30 3.26 14.98
CA GLN A 194 7.90 3.03 15.35
C GLN A 194 7.69 2.82 16.85
N SER A 195 8.65 2.21 17.55
CA SER A 195 8.57 2.01 19.00
C SER A 195 8.78 3.30 19.80
N ASN A 196 8.93 4.45 19.14
CA ASN A 196 9.33 5.73 19.72
C ASN A 196 10.50 5.56 20.71
N PRO A 197 11.65 5.03 20.26
CA PRO A 197 12.73 4.64 21.16
C PRO A 197 13.42 5.85 21.83
N CYS A 198 13.32 7.04 21.25
CA CYS A 198 13.92 8.26 21.78
C CYS A 198 13.08 8.86 22.91
N GLN A 199 13.68 9.03 24.08
CA GLN A 199 13.07 9.58 25.29
C GLN A 199 13.28 11.10 25.38
N ASN A 200 12.61 11.73 26.35
CA ASN A 200 12.82 13.14 26.73
C ASN A 200 12.71 14.14 25.55
N GLY A 201 11.85 13.85 24.58
CA GLY A 201 11.63 14.71 23.40
C GLY A 201 12.68 14.58 22.30
N GLY A 202 13.52 13.53 22.34
CA GLY A 202 14.46 13.23 21.26
C GLY A 202 13.76 12.89 19.94
N GLN A 203 14.31 13.38 18.84
CA GLN A 203 13.81 13.07 17.51
C GLN A 203 14.42 11.77 16.99
N CYS A 204 13.57 10.79 16.66
CA CYS A 204 14.02 9.55 16.05
C CYS A 204 14.15 9.70 14.53
N VAL A 205 15.29 9.29 14.00
CA VAL A 205 15.52 9.16 12.56
C VAL A 205 15.85 7.71 12.23
N SER A 206 15.17 7.18 11.21
CA SER A 206 15.51 5.87 10.64
C SER A 206 16.80 6.00 9.83
N ILE A 207 17.73 5.07 10.02
CA ILE A 207 19.03 5.00 9.35
C ILE A 207 19.23 3.60 8.74
N ASN A 208 20.24 3.44 7.89
CA ASN A 208 20.57 2.15 7.24
C ASN A 208 19.36 1.51 6.54
N ASN A 209 18.64 2.28 5.71
CA ASN A 209 17.48 1.81 4.95
C ASN A 209 16.40 1.12 5.82
N GLY A 210 16.11 1.65 7.02
CA GLY A 210 15.07 1.08 7.89
C GLY A 210 15.55 -0.06 8.78
N GLN A 211 16.84 -0.34 8.84
CA GLN A 211 17.36 -1.43 9.68
C GLN A 211 17.81 -0.97 11.06
N ALA A 212 18.03 0.34 11.26
CA ALA A 212 18.41 0.90 12.56
C ALA A 212 17.82 2.30 12.77
N TYR A 213 17.79 2.78 14.01
CA TYR A 213 17.40 4.15 14.34
C TYR A 213 18.55 4.91 14.99
N GLN A 214 18.46 6.23 14.93
CA GLN A 214 19.31 7.13 15.70
C GLN A 214 18.45 8.21 16.35
N CYS A 215 18.74 8.53 17.61
CA CYS A 215 18.10 9.62 18.32
C CYS A 215 18.92 10.90 18.25
N SER A 216 18.29 11.99 17.83
CA SER A 216 18.79 13.35 18.00
C SER A 216 18.30 13.89 19.33
N CYS A 217 19.21 13.99 20.31
CA CYS A 217 18.85 14.36 21.68
C CYS A 217 18.75 15.89 21.87
N PRO A 218 17.73 16.39 22.59
CA PRO A 218 17.64 17.80 22.95
C PRO A 218 18.75 18.20 23.93
N THR A 219 19.03 19.50 24.03
CA THR A 219 20.01 20.03 24.98
C THR A 219 19.72 19.56 26.41
N GLY A 220 20.73 19.02 27.08
CA GLY A 220 20.62 18.49 28.44
C GLY A 220 20.38 16.98 28.52
N PHE A 221 20.16 16.28 27.40
CA PHE A 221 19.98 14.82 27.36
C PHE A 221 20.99 14.11 26.46
N VAL A 222 21.40 12.90 26.85
CA VAL A 222 22.32 12.03 26.11
C VAL A 222 21.95 10.56 26.26
N GLY A 223 22.73 9.70 25.57
CA GLY A 223 22.53 8.26 25.50
C GLY A 223 21.92 7.87 24.15
N ALA A 224 21.98 6.58 23.83
CA ALA A 224 21.44 6.05 22.57
C ALA A 224 19.96 6.42 22.35
N ASN A 225 19.20 6.54 23.45
CA ASN A 225 17.78 6.82 23.46
C ASN A 225 17.45 8.14 24.16
N CYS A 226 18.42 9.04 24.35
CA CYS A 226 18.25 10.28 25.11
C CYS A 226 17.74 10.09 26.55
N GLN A 227 18.03 8.94 27.15
CA GLN A 227 17.49 8.53 28.45
C GLN A 227 18.17 9.19 29.66
N THR A 228 19.36 9.76 29.47
CA THR A 228 20.17 10.30 30.57
C THR A 228 20.20 11.82 30.49
N GLY A 229 19.68 12.50 31.51
CA GLY A 229 19.78 13.95 31.65
C GLY A 229 21.05 14.37 32.42
N PHE A 230 21.60 15.54 32.08
CA PHE A 230 22.59 16.23 32.92
C PHE A 230 21.91 17.39 33.63
N SER A 231 21.79 17.27 34.95
CA SER A 231 21.33 18.34 35.86
C SER A 231 22.44 19.33 36.16
#